data_AF-A0A523G955-F1
#
_entry.id   AF-A0A523G955-F1
#
_cell.length_a   1.000
_cell.length_b   1.000
_cell.length_c   1.000
_cell.angle_alpha   90.00
_cell.angle_beta   90.00
_cell.angle_gamma   90.00
#
_symmetry.space_group_name_H-M   'P 1'
#
loop_
_entity.id
_entity.type
_entity.pdbx_description
1 polymer ?
#
loop_
_entity_poly.entity_id
_entity_poly.type
_entity_poly.pdbx_seq_one_letter_code
_entity_poly.pdbx_strand_id
1 'polypeptide(L)' 'MLVRIVKMTFREESIDEFIAIFEDSKEAIRSFEGCLYLELLREKSKGAIFFTYSIWQDPQSLSN' A
#
# COMPACT_ATOMS: atom_id res chain seq x y z
N MET A 1 -4.85 -17.55 -1.85
CA MET A 1 -4.97 -16.26 -1.16
C MET A 1 -3.63 -15.93 -0.52
N LEU A 2 -3.15 -14.70 -0.72
CA LEU A 2 -1.89 -14.19 -0.20
C LEU A 2 -2.14 -12.86 0.52
N VAL A 3 -1.55 -12.68 1.70
CA VAL A 3 -1.53 -11.40 2.40
C VAL A 3 -0.14 -10.82 2.27
N ARG A 4 -0.04 -9.56 1.82
CA ARG A 4 1.23 -8.83 1.71
C ARG A 4 1.18 -7.59 2.60
N ILE A 5 2.21 -7.47 3.45
CA ILE A 5 2.47 -6.29 4.26
C ILE A 5 3.82 -5.74 3.84
N VAL A 6 3.84 -4.50 3.37
CA VAL A 6 5.10 -3.78 3.07
C VAL A 6 5.27 -2.66 4.06
N LYS A 7 6.38 -2.65 4.80
CA LYS A 7 6.79 -1.54 5.66
C LYS A 7 7.65 -0.57 4.86
N MET A 8 7.33 0.71 4.91
CA MET A 8 8.07 1.78 4.26
C MET A 8 8.45 2.84 5.30
N THR A 9 9.65 3.38 5.18
CA THR A 9 10.12 4.50 6.01
C THR A 9 10.47 5.64 5.07
N PHE A 10 9.85 6.80 5.27
CA PHE A 10 10.03 8.00 4.46
C PHE A 10 10.90 9.04 5.17
N ARG A 11 11.39 10.01 4.41
CA ARG A 11 11.84 11.29 4.97
C ARG A 11 10.61 12.14 5.25
N GLU A 12 10.65 12.98 6.28
CA GLU A 12 9.48 13.77 6.71
C GLU A 12 8.95 14.67 5.57
N GLU A 13 9.84 15.28 4.81
CA GLU A 13 9.52 16.14 3.68
C GLU A 13 8.84 15.42 2.49
N SER A 14 8.96 14.08 2.42
CA SER A 14 8.38 13.28 1.34
C SER A 14 7.04 12.63 1.72
N ILE A 15 6.56 12.84 2.95
CA ILE A 15 5.35 12.16 3.45
C ILE A 15 4.11 12.61 2.66
N ASP A 16 3.92 13.92 2.49
CA ASP A 16 2.72 14.45 1.83
C ASP A 16 2.68 14.07 0.34
N GLU A 17 3.84 14.09 -0.32
CA GLU A 17 4.00 13.61 -1.70
C GLU A 17 3.63 12.12 -1.81
N PHE A 18 4.14 11.28 -0.90
CA PHE A 18 3.80 9.86 -0.89
C PHE A 18 2.30 9.61 -0.68
N ILE A 19 1.66 10.34 0.25
CA ILE A 19 0.22 10.22 0.49
C ILE A 19 -0.55 10.57 -0.80
N ALA A 20 -0.18 11.66 -1.49
CA ALA A 20 -0.81 12.03 -2.75
C ALA A 20 -0.65 10.93 -3.83
N ILE A 21 0.57 10.40 -4.00
CA ILE A 21 0.84 9.31 -4.95
C ILE A 21 0.00 8.07 -4.61
N PHE A 22 -0.12 7.72 -3.32
CA PHE A 22 -0.94 6.58 -2.91
C PHE A 22 -2.43 6.82 -3.23
N GLU A 23 -2.96 8.00 -2.91
CA GLU A 23 -4.35 8.34 -3.17
C GLU A 23 -4.70 8.32 -4.66
N ASP A 24 -3.79 8.79 -5.51
CA ASP A 24 -3.96 8.79 -6.97
C ASP A 24 -3.88 7.38 -7.58
N SER A 25 -3.14 6.46 -6.96
CA SER A 25 -2.89 5.10 -7.48
C SER A 25 -3.78 4.01 -6.87
N LYS A 26 -4.34 4.22 -5.66
CA LYS A 26 -5.03 3.17 -4.90
C LYS A 26 -6.19 2.53 -5.66
N GLU A 27 -6.95 3.30 -6.43
CA GLU A 27 -8.11 2.77 -7.17
C GLU A 27 -7.68 1.91 -8.36
N ALA A 28 -6.56 2.26 -9.01
CA ALA A 28 -5.97 1.43 -10.05
C ALA A 28 -5.46 0.10 -9.46
N ILE A 29 -4.80 0.15 -8.29
CA ILE A 29 -4.32 -1.06 -7.60
C ILE A 29 -5.49 -1.94 -7.15
N ARG A 30 -6.55 -1.35 -6.57
CA ARG A 30 -7.76 -2.06 -6.13
C ARG A 30 -8.52 -2.69 -7.29
N SER A 31 -8.47 -2.08 -8.48
CA SER A 31 -9.09 -2.60 -9.69
C SER A 31 -8.21 -3.63 -10.40
N PHE A 32 -7.00 -3.87 -9.91
CA PHE A 32 -6.11 -4.86 -10.51
C PHE A 32 -6.67 -6.27 -10.33
N GLU A 33 -6.56 -7.10 -11.37
CA GLU A 33 -7.10 -8.45 -11.36
C GLU A 33 -6.48 -9.28 -10.23
N GLY A 34 -7.34 -9.85 -9.38
CA GLY A 34 -6.91 -10.63 -8.22
C GLY A 34 -6.51 -9.80 -7.00
N CYS A 35 -6.57 -8.47 -7.03
CA CYS A 35 -6.53 -7.65 -5.81
C CYS A 35 -7.90 -7.71 -5.11
N LEU A 36 -7.91 -8.18 -3.86
CA LEU A 36 -9.13 -8.32 -3.07
C LEU A 36 -9.27 -7.22 -2.01
N TYR A 37 -8.15 -6.62 -1.60
CA TYR A 37 -8.11 -5.57 -0.60
C TYR A 37 -6.82 -4.76 -0.67
N LEU A 38 -6.91 -3.46 -0.40
CA LEU A 38 -5.76 -2.57 -0.23
C LEU A 38 -6.10 -1.45 0.78
N GLU A 39 -5.22 -1.29 1.76
CA GLU A 39 -5.24 -0.22 2.76
C GLU A 39 -3.83 0.32 3.01
N LEU A 40 -3.75 1.63 3.22
CA LEU A 40 -2.55 2.30 3.73
C LEU A 40 -2.72 2.54 5.24
N LEU A 41 -1.79 2.01 6.01
CA LEU A 41 -1.68 2.21 7.44
C LEU A 41 -0.50 3.13 7.74
N ARG A 42 -0.59 3.88 8.83
CA ARG A 42 0.50 4.70 9.35
C ARG A 42 0.80 4.29 10.78
N GLU A 43 2.08 4.24 11.14
CA GLU A 43 2.48 4.00 12.51
C GLU A 43 1.90 5.10 13.43
N LYS A 44 1.44 4.70 14.62
CA LYS A 44 0.70 5.57 15.55
C LYS A 44 1.51 6.79 16.04
N SER A 45 2.84 6.71 16.09
CA SER A 45 3.72 7.74 16.66
C SER A 45 4.33 8.65 15.58
N LYS A 46 3.74 9.83 15.31
CA LYS A 46 4.26 10.90 14.40
C LYS A 46 5.16 10.37 13.25
N GLY A 47 4.74 9.26 12.65
CA GLY A 47 5.71 8.35 12.05
C GLY A 47 5.88 8.65 10.58
N ALA A 48 7.13 8.68 10.13
CA ALA A 48 7.47 8.52 8.72
C ALA A 48 7.37 7.05 8.27
N ILE A 49 6.83 6.17 9.13
CA ILE A 49 6.63 4.75 8.87
C ILE A 49 5.19 4.51 8.43
N PHE A 50 5.06 3.90 7.25
CA PHE A 50 3.80 3.52 6.63
C PHE A 50 3.81 2.03 6.29
N PHE A 51 2.61 1.47 6.15
CA PHE A 51 2.43 0.10 5.69
C PHE A 51 1.36 0.03 4.63
N THR A 52 1.59 -0.72 3.56
CA THR A 52 0.49 -1.21 2.73
C THR A 52 0.10 -2.59 3.21
N TYR A 53 -1.17 -2.77 3.50
CA TYR A 53 -1.78 -4.07 3.78
C TYR A 53 -2.68 -4.42 2.60
N SER A 54 -2.39 -5.55 1.95
CA SER A 54 -3.14 -6.00 0.78
C SER A 54 -3.42 -7.49 0.81
N ILE A 55 -4.56 -7.87 0.25
CA ILE A 55 -5.01 -9.25 0.10
C ILE A 55 -5.14 -9.55 -1.40
N TRP A 56 -4.58 -10.67 -1.81
CA TRP A 56 -4.54 -11.12 -3.20
C TRP A 56 -5.13 -12.52 -3.33
N GLN A 57 -5.79 -12.77 -4.46
CA GLN A 57 -6.41 -14.05 -4.81
C GLN A 57 -5.37 -15.18 -4.75
N ASP A 58 -4.19 -14.97 -5.34
CA ASP A 58 -3.08 -15.91 -5.39
C ASP A 58 -1.73 -15.18 -5.64
N PRO A 59 -0.58 -15.87 -5.51
CA PRO A 59 0.73 -15.25 -5.76
C PRO A 59 0.94 -14.77 -7.20
N GLN A 60 0.30 -15.40 -8.19
CA GLN A 60 0.40 -15.02 -9.60
C GLN A 60 -0.24 -13.65 -9.84
N SER A 61 -1.36 -13.37 -9.18
CA SER A 61 -2.05 -12.07 -9.21
C SER A 61 -1.17 -10.91 -8.70
N LEU A 62 -0.16 -11.20 -7.87
CA LEU A 62 0.80 -10.19 -7.39
C LEU A 62 1.93 -9.92 -8.41
N SER A 63 2.11 -10.81 -9.38
CA SER A 63 3.25 -10.82 -10.28
C SER A 63 2.92 -10.06 -11.57
N ASN A 64 3.46 -8.84 -11.69
CA ASN A 64 3.46 -8.01 -12.89
C ASN A 64 4.89 -7.62 -13.26
#